data_AF-A0A3A4KAH7-F1
#
_entry.id   AF-A0A3A4KAH7-F1
#
_cell.length_a   1.000
_cell.length_b   1.000
_cell.length_c   1.000
_cell.angle_alpha   90.00
_cell.angle_beta   90.00
_cell.angle_gamma   90.00
#
_symmetry.space_group_name_H-M   'P 1'
#
loop_
_entity.id
_entity.type
_entity.pdbx_description
1 polymer ?
#
loop_
_entity_poly.entity_id
_entity_poly.type
_entity_poly.pdbx_seq_one_letter_code
_entity_poly.pdbx_strand_id
1 'polypeptide(L)'
;MAVPSRDGQRAKVYDAEQLVRTMFDRADEYGERTVEAYGSRLTLPVERRFAAVASVQTYVDAVLALNWVRAQWDRAAAPLRVRARAGSAAAHYESDAAMLAVPLSTGGTAWALREFVILHEVAHHLDPVPGAAAPHGPEFCGRYVELVDGIIGPEAALLLRTALLGCGAKVG
;
A
#
# COMPACT_ATOMS: atom_id res chain seq x y z
N MET A 1 23.10 -8.71 13.46
CA MET A 1 21.79 -8.23 12.99
C MET A 1 21.91 -6.74 12.76
N ALA A 2 21.63 -6.25 11.55
CA ALA A 2 21.55 -4.81 11.31
C ALA A 2 20.41 -4.23 12.13
N VAL A 3 20.65 -3.12 12.83
CA VAL A 3 19.58 -2.39 13.52
C VAL A 3 18.81 -1.64 12.44
N PRO A 4 17.48 -1.87 12.28
CA PRO A 4 16.71 -1.14 11.30
C PRO A 4 16.84 0.36 11.56
N SER A 5 17.14 1.12 10.51
CA SER A 5 17.27 2.57 10.65
C SER A 5 15.94 3.17 11.13
N ARG A 6 16.03 4.25 11.91
CA ARG A 6 14.86 4.85 12.58
C ARG A 6 13.76 5.17 11.57
N ASP A 7 12.56 4.70 11.86
CA ASP A 7 11.37 4.90 11.02
C ASP A 7 10.80 6.33 11.14
N GLY A 8 11.59 7.32 10.72
CA GLY A 8 11.36 8.74 10.98
C GLY A 8 10.30 9.40 10.12
N GLN A 9 9.86 8.76 9.02
CA GLN A 9 8.84 9.30 8.11
C GLN A 9 7.47 8.64 8.27
N ARG A 10 7.34 7.60 9.11
CA ARG A 10 6.11 6.79 9.25
C ARG A 10 4.84 7.62 9.39
N ALA A 11 4.84 8.62 10.28
CA ALA A 11 3.67 9.46 10.51
C ALA A 11 3.26 10.21 9.22
N LYS A 12 4.24 10.75 8.49
CA LYS A 12 4.01 11.48 7.23
C LYS A 12 3.45 10.59 6.13
N VAL A 13 3.91 9.33 6.08
CA VAL A 13 3.40 8.33 5.12
C VAL A 13 1.95 8.00 5.44
N TYR A 14 1.61 7.75 6.70
CA TYR A 14 0.23 7.48 7.10
C TYR A 14 -0.70 8.69 6.91
N ASP A 15 -0.22 9.91 7.14
CA ASP A 15 -0.98 11.13 6.86
C ASP A 15 -1.31 11.23 5.35
N ALA A 16 -0.32 10.97 4.49
CA ALA A 16 -0.50 10.96 3.03
C ALA A 16 -1.50 9.90 2.58
N GLU A 17 -1.38 8.66 3.09
CA GLU A 17 -2.33 7.59 2.78
C GLU A 17 -3.75 7.93 3.23
N GLN A 18 -3.90 8.55 4.40
CA GLN A 18 -5.19 8.96 4.90
C GLN A 18 -5.85 10.00 3.99
N LEU A 19 -5.07 10.96 3.47
CA LEU A 19 -5.57 11.95 2.50
C LEU A 19 -6.08 11.27 1.22
N VAL A 20 -5.29 10.37 0.62
CA VAL A 20 -5.68 9.66 -0.61
C VAL A 20 -6.91 8.80 -0.39
N ARG A 21 -6.94 8.00 0.70
CA ARG A 21 -8.10 7.17 1.04
C ARG A 21 -9.38 8.00 1.19
N THR A 22 -9.27 9.17 1.84
CA THR A 22 -10.41 10.09 2.02
C THR A 22 -10.93 10.61 0.67
N MET A 23 -10.05 10.89 -0.30
CA MET A 23 -10.47 11.30 -1.64
C MET A 23 -11.24 10.18 -2.36
N PHE A 24 -10.76 8.93 -2.28
CA PHE A 24 -11.44 7.77 -2.86
C PHE A 24 -12.78 7.49 -2.18
N ASP A 25 -12.85 7.61 -0.85
CA ASP A 25 -14.10 7.39 -0.10
C ASP A 25 -15.16 8.44 -0.46
N ARG A 26 -14.77 9.70 -0.63
CA ARG A 26 -15.68 10.77 -1.11
C ARG A 26 -16.13 10.54 -2.55
N ALA A 27 -15.23 10.10 -3.42
CA ALA A 27 -15.57 9.78 -4.81
C ALA A 27 -16.61 8.64 -4.90
N ASP A 28 -16.50 7.63 -4.04
CA ASP A 28 -17.50 6.57 -3.89
C ASP A 28 -18.82 7.12 -3.34
N GLU A 29 -18.77 7.92 -2.26
CA GLU A 29 -19.94 8.45 -1.55
C GLU A 29 -20.83 9.31 -2.45
N TYR A 30 -20.23 10.20 -3.23
CA TYR A 30 -20.96 11.13 -4.10
C TYR A 30 -21.25 10.59 -5.50
N GLY A 31 -20.68 9.43 -5.87
CA GLY A 31 -20.82 8.85 -7.21
C GLY A 31 -20.13 9.66 -8.32
N GLU A 32 -19.32 10.66 -7.96
CA GLU A 32 -18.52 11.47 -8.87
C GLU A 32 -17.04 11.19 -8.61
N ARG A 33 -16.36 10.55 -9.58
CA ARG A 33 -14.95 10.18 -9.45
C ARG A 33 -13.99 11.21 -10.03
N THR A 34 -14.50 12.32 -10.57
CA THR A 34 -13.65 13.38 -11.08
C THR A 34 -13.31 14.35 -9.96
N VAL A 35 -12.02 14.52 -9.66
CA VAL A 35 -11.52 15.42 -8.62
C VAL A 35 -10.55 16.44 -9.19
N GLU A 36 -10.53 17.62 -8.59
CA GLU A 36 -9.48 18.62 -8.83
C GLU A 36 -8.35 18.41 -7.81
N ALA A 37 -7.16 18.08 -8.30
CA ALA A 37 -5.98 17.87 -7.47
C ALA A 37 -4.77 18.51 -8.14
N TYR A 38 -4.10 19.41 -7.41
CA TYR A 38 -2.86 20.06 -7.86
C TYR A 38 -2.99 20.76 -9.23
N GLY A 39 -4.13 21.41 -9.47
CA GLY A 39 -4.43 22.11 -10.72
C GLY A 39 -4.74 21.18 -11.90
N SER A 40 -4.89 19.88 -11.65
CA SER A 40 -5.28 18.87 -12.62
C SER A 40 -6.65 18.31 -12.30
N ARG A 41 -7.43 18.04 -13.35
CA ARG A 41 -8.68 17.30 -13.26
C ARG A 41 -8.40 15.82 -13.48
N LEU A 42 -8.57 15.00 -12.44
CA LEU A 42 -8.26 13.57 -12.45
C LEU A 42 -9.55 12.76 -12.35
N THR A 43 -9.66 11.69 -13.13
CA THR A 43 -10.71 10.68 -12.94
C THR A 43 -10.13 9.54 -12.10
N LEU A 44 -10.61 9.40 -10.87
CA LEU A 44 -10.08 8.39 -9.96
C LEU A 44 -10.52 6.98 -10.38
N PRO A 45 -9.59 6.01 -10.46
CA PRO A 45 -9.96 4.62 -10.65
C PRO A 45 -10.80 4.10 -9.47
N VAL A 46 -11.44 2.96 -9.67
CA VAL A 46 -12.12 2.25 -8.58
C VAL A 46 -11.08 1.46 -7.80
N GLU A 47 -11.03 1.70 -6.49
CA GLU A 47 -10.18 0.91 -5.61
C GLU A 47 -10.85 -0.43 -5.30
N ARG A 48 -10.10 -1.54 -5.39
CA ARG A 48 -10.61 -2.84 -4.97
C ARG A 48 -10.78 -2.90 -3.45
N ARG A 49 -11.88 -3.51 -3.02
CA ARG A 49 -12.14 -3.87 -1.61
C ARG A 49 -12.27 -5.38 -1.49
N PHE A 50 -11.72 -5.95 -0.43
CA PHE A 50 -11.70 -7.40 -0.20
C PHE A 50 -12.69 -7.77 0.92
N ALA A 51 -13.42 -8.86 0.73
CA ALA A 51 -14.36 -9.36 1.73
C ALA A 51 -13.75 -10.49 2.60
N ALA A 52 -12.63 -11.09 2.18
CA ALA A 52 -12.06 -12.26 2.81
C ALA A 52 -10.54 -12.32 2.66
N VAL A 53 -9.89 -12.96 3.64
CA VAL A 53 -8.44 -13.25 3.65
C VAL A 53 -8.01 -14.02 2.40
N ALA A 54 -8.81 -14.99 1.95
CA ALA A 54 -8.52 -15.77 0.75
C ALA A 54 -8.50 -14.92 -0.53
N SER A 55 -9.35 -13.90 -0.61
CA SER A 55 -9.35 -12.96 -1.73
C SER A 55 -8.09 -12.09 -1.72
N VAL A 56 -7.63 -11.67 -0.53
CA VAL A 56 -6.35 -10.95 -0.38
C VAL A 56 -5.18 -11.85 -0.79
N GLN A 57 -5.14 -13.12 -0.36
CA GLN A 57 -4.10 -14.08 -0.77
C GLN A 57 -4.03 -14.21 -2.30
N THR A 58 -5.17 -14.41 -2.95
CA THR A 58 -5.24 -14.53 -4.41
C THR A 58 -4.71 -13.26 -5.09
N TYR A 59 -5.07 -12.09 -4.55
CA TYR A 59 -4.62 -10.80 -5.08
C TYR A 59 -3.11 -10.60 -4.93
N VAL A 60 -2.53 -10.86 -3.75
CA VAL A 60 -1.07 -10.71 -3.58
C VAL A 60 -0.29 -11.71 -4.43
N ASP A 61 -0.77 -12.95 -4.56
CA ASP A 61 -0.15 -13.95 -5.44
C ASP A 61 -0.15 -13.47 -6.91
N ALA A 62 -1.25 -12.86 -7.36
CA ALA A 62 -1.35 -12.28 -8.70
C ALA A 62 -0.40 -11.09 -8.89
N VAL A 63 -0.31 -10.19 -7.91
CA VAL A 63 0.62 -9.04 -7.95
C VAL A 63 2.07 -9.51 -8.05
N LEU A 64 2.50 -10.45 -7.20
CA LEU A 64 3.85 -11.01 -7.23
C LEU A 64 4.13 -11.84 -8.48
N ALA A 65 3.08 -12.26 -9.21
CA ALA A 65 3.20 -12.96 -10.47
C ALA A 65 3.36 -12.04 -11.70
N LEU A 66 3.12 -10.74 -11.57
CA LEU A 66 3.27 -9.78 -12.67
C LEU A 66 4.73 -9.77 -13.16
N ASN A 67 4.90 -9.87 -14.49
CA ASN A 67 6.23 -9.95 -15.11
C ASN A 67 7.11 -8.74 -14.75
N TRP A 68 6.54 -7.54 -14.71
CA TRP A 68 7.27 -6.32 -14.39
C TRP A 68 7.65 -6.26 -12.91
N VAL A 69 6.80 -6.75 -12.00
CA VAL A 69 7.11 -6.86 -10.56
C VAL A 69 8.29 -7.81 -10.35
N ARG A 70 8.25 -8.98 -11.00
CA ARG A 70 9.34 -9.98 -10.93
C ARG A 70 10.63 -9.52 -11.56
N ALA A 71 10.55 -8.76 -12.64
CA ALA A 71 11.73 -8.21 -13.31
C ALA A 71 12.43 -7.15 -12.45
N GLN A 72 11.69 -6.49 -11.55
CA GLN A 72 12.22 -5.38 -10.78
C GLN A 72 12.63 -5.73 -9.36
N TRP A 73 11.92 -6.67 -8.73
CA TRP A 73 12.18 -7.05 -7.34
C TRP A 73 12.34 -8.56 -7.21
N ASP A 74 13.57 -9.02 -6.98
CA ASP A 74 13.89 -10.44 -6.76
C ASP A 74 13.04 -11.07 -5.64
N ARG A 75 12.66 -10.28 -4.63
CA ARG A 75 11.79 -10.70 -3.53
C ARG A 75 10.41 -11.15 -3.97
N ALA A 76 9.94 -10.78 -5.16
CA ALA A 76 8.68 -11.28 -5.71
C ALA A 76 8.69 -12.80 -5.96
N ALA A 77 9.86 -13.44 -6.02
CA ALA A 77 9.95 -14.90 -6.06
C ALA A 77 9.67 -15.57 -4.70
N ALA A 78 9.77 -14.82 -3.59
CA ALA A 78 9.41 -15.32 -2.28
C ALA A 78 7.89 -15.26 -2.09
N PRO A 79 7.26 -16.30 -1.52
CA PRO A 79 5.83 -16.26 -1.26
C PRO A 79 5.49 -15.27 -0.13
N LEU A 80 4.39 -14.54 -0.31
CA LEU A 80 3.74 -13.75 0.74
C LEU A 80 2.49 -14.50 1.24
N ARG A 81 2.47 -14.90 2.50
CA ARG A 81 1.31 -15.59 3.09
C ARG A 81 0.40 -14.60 3.78
N VAL A 82 -0.90 -14.70 3.54
CA VAL A 82 -1.90 -13.85 4.16
C VAL A 82 -2.64 -14.64 5.23
N ARG A 83 -2.75 -14.06 6.43
CA ARG A 83 -3.55 -14.64 7.51
C ARG A 83 -4.50 -13.62 8.12
N ALA A 84 -5.56 -14.15 8.72
CA ALA A 84 -6.37 -13.38 9.65
C ALA A 84 -5.56 -13.02 10.90
N ARG A 85 -5.85 -11.86 11.47
CA ARG A 85 -5.52 -11.52 12.86
C ARG A 85 -6.77 -11.07 13.61
N ALA A 86 -6.79 -11.35 14.90
CA ALA A 86 -7.78 -10.78 15.81
C ALA A 86 -7.38 -9.33 16.18
N GLY A 87 -8.38 -8.46 16.34
CA GLY A 87 -8.23 -7.07 16.77
C GLY A 87 -8.49 -6.02 15.68
N SER A 88 -8.58 -4.76 16.10
CA SER A 88 -8.85 -3.59 15.24
C SER A 88 -7.59 -2.94 14.66
N ALA A 89 -6.41 -3.47 15.01
CA ALA A 89 -5.15 -2.96 14.52
C ALA A 89 -5.04 -3.12 13.00
N ALA A 90 -4.33 -2.19 12.36
CA ALA A 90 -4.07 -2.15 10.93
C ALA A 90 -3.55 -3.50 10.40
N ALA A 91 -3.72 -3.71 9.09
CA ALA A 91 -2.92 -4.72 8.41
C ALA A 91 -1.42 -4.38 8.60
N HIS A 92 -0.58 -5.39 8.72
CA HIS A 92 0.87 -5.20 8.76
C HIS A 92 1.61 -6.44 8.25
N TYR A 93 2.77 -6.22 7.68
CA TYR A 93 3.72 -7.22 7.24
C TYR A 93 4.66 -7.65 8.38
N GLU A 94 4.85 -8.95 8.53
CA GLU A 94 5.76 -9.59 9.48
C GLU A 94 6.95 -10.17 8.70
N SER A 95 8.09 -9.47 8.75
CA SER A 95 9.28 -9.79 7.95
C SER A 95 9.82 -11.19 8.22
N ASP A 96 9.81 -11.62 9.48
CA ASP A 96 10.39 -12.89 9.93
C ASP A 96 9.62 -14.11 9.40
N ALA A 97 8.33 -13.92 9.09
CA ALA A 97 7.43 -14.97 8.62
C ALA A 97 6.99 -14.79 7.16
N ALA A 98 7.44 -13.74 6.48
CA ALA A 98 6.94 -13.31 5.17
C ALA A 98 5.40 -13.33 5.12
N MET A 99 4.78 -12.69 6.12
CA MET A 99 3.36 -12.85 6.40
C MET A 99 2.65 -11.50 6.47
N LEU A 100 1.54 -11.38 5.74
CA LEU A 100 0.62 -10.25 5.80
C LEU A 100 -0.53 -10.60 6.75
N ALA A 101 -0.58 -9.94 7.89
CA ALA A 101 -1.64 -10.12 8.87
C ALA A 101 -2.76 -9.09 8.64
N VAL A 102 -3.94 -9.52 8.16
CA VAL A 102 -5.10 -8.65 7.93
C VAL A 102 -6.17 -8.83 9.01
N PRO A 103 -6.77 -7.74 9.52
CA PRO A 103 -7.88 -7.86 10.45
C PRO A 103 -9.07 -8.53 9.76
N LEU A 104 -9.82 -9.34 10.51
CA LEU A 104 -11.11 -9.84 10.04
C LEU A 104 -12.07 -8.65 9.84
N SER A 105 -12.89 -8.71 8.79
CA SER A 105 -13.90 -7.69 8.50
C SER A 105 -15.06 -7.79 9.49
N THR A 106 -14.85 -7.36 10.73
CA THR A 106 -15.87 -7.26 11.78
C THR A 106 -15.84 -5.87 12.38
N GLY A 107 -16.97 -5.16 12.36
CA GLY A 107 -17.18 -3.93 13.15
C GLY A 107 -16.25 -2.75 12.84
N GLY A 108 -16.24 -2.26 11.60
CA GLY A 108 -15.55 -0.99 11.24
C GLY A 108 -14.11 -1.12 10.74
N THR A 109 -13.56 -2.34 10.62
CA THR A 109 -12.22 -2.61 10.08
C THR A 109 -12.18 -2.74 8.54
N ALA A 110 -13.29 -2.45 7.85
CA ALA A 110 -13.40 -2.56 6.39
C ALA A 110 -12.33 -1.73 5.64
N TRP A 111 -11.79 -0.68 6.28
CA TRP A 111 -10.72 0.14 5.72
C TRP A 111 -9.40 -0.64 5.50
N ALA A 112 -9.14 -1.72 6.25
CA ALA A 112 -7.89 -2.48 6.17
C ALA A 112 -7.90 -3.53 5.05
N LEU A 113 -9.07 -3.86 4.50
CA LEU A 113 -9.24 -4.76 3.36
C LEU A 113 -9.39 -3.96 2.06
N ARG A 114 -8.48 -3.00 1.87
CA ARG A 114 -8.46 -2.05 0.77
C ARG A 114 -7.17 -2.21 -0.03
N GLU A 115 -7.27 -2.03 -1.34
CA GLU A 115 -6.15 -2.23 -2.26
C GLU A 115 -4.91 -1.41 -1.91
N PHE A 116 -5.05 -0.13 -1.55
CA PHE A 116 -3.92 0.68 -1.10
C PHE A 116 -3.21 0.08 0.12
N VAL A 117 -3.98 -0.40 1.10
CA VAL A 117 -3.43 -1.03 2.31
C VAL A 117 -2.70 -2.32 1.97
N ILE A 118 -3.25 -3.15 1.08
CA ILE A 118 -2.57 -4.38 0.67
C ILE A 118 -1.29 -4.08 -0.12
N LEU A 119 -1.30 -3.07 -1.00
CA LEU A 119 -0.11 -2.67 -1.75
C LEU A 119 0.97 -2.04 -0.86
N HIS A 120 0.60 -1.33 0.22
CA HIS A 120 1.53 -0.89 1.25
C HIS A 120 2.29 -2.08 1.84
N GLU A 121 1.58 -3.14 2.25
CA GLU A 121 2.22 -4.32 2.83
C GLU A 121 3.04 -5.11 1.80
N VAL A 122 2.61 -5.17 0.54
CA VAL A 122 3.41 -5.74 -0.55
C VAL A 122 4.70 -4.94 -0.76
N ALA A 123 4.67 -3.61 -0.63
CA ALA A 123 5.87 -2.78 -0.73
C ALA A 123 6.90 -3.10 0.38
N HIS A 124 6.45 -3.43 1.60
CA HIS A 124 7.32 -3.95 2.66
C HIS A 124 7.88 -5.33 2.32
N HIS A 125 7.06 -6.22 1.77
CA HIS A 125 7.50 -7.56 1.39
C HIS A 125 8.59 -7.56 0.29
N LEU A 126 8.47 -6.63 -0.66
CA LEU A 126 9.39 -6.45 -1.78
C LEU A 126 10.71 -5.77 -1.39
N ASP A 127 10.97 -5.55 -0.10
CA ASP A 127 12.24 -5.00 0.36
C ASP A 127 13.41 -5.97 0.10
N PRO A 128 14.39 -5.64 -0.77
CA PRO A 128 15.44 -6.59 -1.17
C PRO A 128 16.38 -6.90 -0.01
N VAL A 129 16.54 -5.98 0.95
CA VAL A 129 17.41 -6.17 2.12
C VAL A 129 16.64 -5.77 3.38
N PRO A 130 15.75 -6.66 3.89
CA PRO A 130 14.94 -6.35 5.06
C PRO A 130 15.79 -5.89 6.25
N GLY A 131 15.46 -4.72 6.79
CA GLY A 131 16.14 -4.11 7.94
C GLY A 131 17.40 -3.30 7.61
N ALA A 132 17.79 -3.15 6.34
CA ALA A 132 18.84 -2.21 5.94
C ALA A 132 18.34 -0.76 5.88
N ALA A 133 17.14 -0.56 5.33
CA ALA A 133 16.49 0.74 5.23
C ALA A 133 15.44 0.95 6.33
N ALA A 134 14.96 2.19 6.45
CA ALA A 134 13.86 2.50 7.35
C ALA A 134 12.57 1.93 6.74
N PRO A 135 11.67 1.30 7.52
CA PRO A 135 10.46 0.69 6.97
C PRO A 135 9.63 1.63 6.09
N HIS A 136 9.49 2.90 6.48
CA HIS A 136 8.80 3.93 5.66
C HIS A 136 9.79 4.96 5.11
N GLY A 137 10.99 4.51 4.72
CA GLY A 137 12.01 5.32 4.07
C GLY A 137 11.64 5.77 2.65
N PRO A 138 12.49 6.59 2.02
CA PRO A 138 12.32 6.98 0.61
C PRO A 138 12.10 5.79 -0.33
N GLU A 139 12.85 4.71 -0.12
CA GLU A 139 12.87 3.52 -0.98
C GLU A 139 11.53 2.76 -0.90
N PHE A 140 10.96 2.69 0.31
CA PHE A 140 9.61 2.18 0.52
C PHE A 140 8.59 3.03 -0.24
N CYS A 141 8.66 4.35 -0.10
CA CYS A 141 7.72 5.26 -0.75
C CYS A 141 7.82 5.16 -2.29
N GLY A 142 9.03 4.99 -2.83
CA GLY A 142 9.27 4.77 -4.26
C GLY A 142 8.57 3.51 -4.76
N ARG A 143 8.84 2.36 -4.11
CA ARG A 143 8.17 1.08 -4.42
C ARG A 143 6.66 1.17 -4.32
N TYR A 144 6.14 1.79 -3.26
CA TYR A 144 4.70 1.87 -3.04
C TYR A 144 4.00 2.69 -4.13
N VAL A 145 4.56 3.84 -4.52
CA VAL A 145 4.03 4.64 -5.62
C VAL A 145 4.04 3.86 -6.94
N GLU A 146 5.11 3.11 -7.20
CA GLU A 146 5.24 2.34 -8.44
C GLU A 146 4.29 1.13 -8.51
N LEU A 147 4.07 0.44 -7.39
CA LEU A 147 3.00 -0.56 -7.29
C LEU A 147 1.63 0.04 -7.57
N VAL A 148 1.32 1.20 -6.99
CA VAL A 148 0.06 1.89 -7.22
C VAL A 148 -0.09 2.31 -8.69
N ASP A 149 0.98 2.81 -9.32
CA ASP A 149 0.99 3.22 -10.72
C ASP A 149 0.65 2.05 -11.66
N GLY A 150 1.35 0.93 -11.49
CA GLY A 150 1.17 -0.25 -12.34
C GLY A 150 -0.10 -1.05 -12.09
N ILE A 151 -0.78 -0.89 -10.94
CA ILE A 151 -1.88 -1.78 -10.52
C ILE A 151 -3.21 -1.04 -10.37
N ILE A 152 -3.22 0.13 -9.72
CA ILE A 152 -4.43 0.94 -9.53
C ILE A 152 -4.57 1.94 -10.68
N GLY A 153 -3.46 2.59 -11.05
CA GLY A 153 -3.38 3.48 -12.20
C GLY A 153 -2.59 4.76 -11.93
N PRO A 154 -2.23 5.49 -13.00
CA PRO A 154 -1.37 6.66 -12.92
C PRO A 154 -1.99 7.84 -12.14
N GLU A 155 -3.31 8.01 -12.18
CA GLU A 155 -4.00 9.04 -11.40
C GLU A 155 -3.88 8.77 -9.89
N ALA A 156 -3.98 7.51 -9.48
CA ALA A 156 -3.79 7.10 -8.08
C ALA A 156 -2.35 7.31 -7.63
N ALA A 157 -1.38 6.98 -8.49
CA ALA A 157 0.04 7.17 -8.21
C ALA A 157 0.43 8.64 -8.13
N LEU A 158 -0.12 9.49 -9.01
CA LEU A 158 0.07 10.94 -8.95
C LEU A 158 -0.44 11.50 -7.62
N LEU A 159 -1.64 11.11 -7.19
CA LEU A 159 -2.19 11.53 -5.90
C LEU A 159 -1.33 11.06 -4.73
N LEU A 160 -0.95 9.78 -4.70
CA LEU A 160 -0.14 9.22 -3.63
C LEU A 160 1.23 9.91 -3.55
N ARG A 161 1.93 10.05 -4.68
CA ARG A 161 3.23 10.73 -4.74
C ARG A 161 3.12 12.16 -4.24
N THR A 162 2.10 12.89 -4.66
CA THR A 162 1.96 14.30 -4.29
C THR A 162 1.51 14.46 -2.84
N ALA A 163 0.68 13.56 -2.32
CA ALA A 163 0.32 13.52 -0.90
C ALA A 163 1.55 13.22 -0.03
N LEU A 164 2.39 12.25 -0.41
CA LEU A 164 3.64 11.93 0.29
C LEU A 164 4.56 13.16 0.36
N LEU A 165 4.79 13.82 -0.77
CA LEU A 165 5.61 15.03 -0.82
C LEU A 165 4.98 16.18 -0.02
N GLY A 166 3.66 16.36 -0.09
CA GLY A 166 2.91 17.38 0.64
C GLY A 166 2.97 17.20 2.16
N CYS A 167 2.97 15.96 2.65
CA CYS A 167 3.20 15.61 4.06
C CYS A 167 4.69 15.66 4.45
N GLY A 168 5.58 15.99 3.52
CA GLY A 168 7.03 16.12 3.73
C GLY A 168 7.76 14.78 3.85
N ALA A 169 7.17 13.70 3.33
CA ALA A 169 7.86 12.44 3.12
C ALA A 169 8.75 12.54 1.87
N LYS A 170 9.94 11.95 1.95
CA LYS A 170 10.83 11.74 0.81
C LYS A 170 10.40 10.50 0.06
N VAL A 171 10.52 10.54 -1.27
CA VAL A 171 10.22 9.44 -2.19
C VAL A 171 11.44 9.25 -3.09
N GLY A 172 11.95 8.03 -3.21
CA GLY A 172 13.12 7.75 -4.04
C GLY A 172 13.67 6.36 -3.83
#